data_AF-A0A5K1JU74-F1
#
_entry.id   AF-A0A5K1JU74-F1
#
_cell.length_a   1.000
_cell.length_b   1.000
_cell.length_c   1.000
_cell.angle_alpha   90.00
_cell.angle_beta   90.00
_cell.angle_gamma   90.00
#
_symmetry.space_group_name_H-M   'P 1'
#
loop_
_entity.id
_entity.type
_entity.pdbx_description
1 polymer ?
#
loop_
_entity_poly.entity_id
_entity_poly.type
_entity_poly.pdbx_seq_one_letter_code
_entity_poly.pdbx_strand_id
1 'polypeptide(L)' 'MSELCPVYAPFFGAMGCTSAIVFTCIGASYGTAKSGVGISAMSVLRPDLMMKCVIPVIMAGIIAIYGLVVSVLISGN' A
#
# COMPACT_ATOMS: atom_id res chain seq x y z
N MET A 1 -1.70 33.96 -15.64
CA MET A 1 -2.23 32.61 -15.34
C MET A 1 -3.02 32.19 -16.55
N SER A 2 -2.47 31.30 -17.37
CA SER A 2 -3.10 30.84 -18.62
C SER A 2 -4.47 30.24 -18.32
N GLU A 3 -5.48 30.44 -19.17
CA GLU A 3 -6.86 29.95 -18.93
C GLU A 3 -6.95 28.43 -18.72
N LEU A 4 -5.92 27.67 -19.13
CA LEU A 4 -5.80 26.23 -18.89
C LEU A 4 -5.31 25.85 -17.47
N CYS A 5 -4.78 26.78 -16.70
CA CYS A 5 -4.12 26.53 -15.41
C CYS A 5 -4.83 27.29 -14.29
N PRO A 6 -5.99 26.82 -13.78
CA PRO A 6 -6.70 27.49 -12.71
C PRO A 6 -6.01 27.30 -11.34
N VAL A 7 -6.26 28.21 -10.39
CA VAL A 7 -5.65 28.19 -9.04
C VAL A 7 -6.01 26.94 -8.23
N TYR A 8 -7.12 26.27 -8.57
CA TYR A 8 -7.54 25.02 -7.94
C TYR A 8 -6.91 23.76 -8.56
N ALA A 9 -6.13 23.87 -9.64
CA ALA A 9 -5.44 22.73 -10.25
C ALA A 9 -4.59 21.88 -9.25
N PRO A 10 -3.77 22.47 -8.35
CA PRO A 10 -2.96 21.69 -7.41
C PRO A 10 -3.77 20.88 -6.39
N PHE A 11 -5.03 21.26 -6.12
CA PHE A 11 -5.90 20.52 -5.21
C PHE A 11 -6.10 19.07 -5.67
N PHE A 12 -6.32 18.87 -6.97
CA PHE A 12 -6.49 17.53 -7.54
C PHE A 12 -5.19 16.71 -7.52
N GLY A 13 -4.02 17.36 -7.68
CA GLY A 13 -2.73 16.70 -7.52
C GLY A 13 -2.48 16.22 -6.09
N ALA A 14 -2.78 17.06 -5.10
CA ALA A 14 -2.66 16.71 -3.68
C ALA A 14 -3.63 15.58 -3.27
N MET A 15 -4.87 15.61 -3.76
CA MET A 15 -5.82 14.50 -3.56
C MET A 15 -5.34 13.22 -4.23
N GLY A 16 -4.78 13.30 -5.45
CA GLY A 16 -4.20 12.16 -6.16
C GLY A 16 -3.08 11.50 -5.34
N CYS A 17 -2.12 12.29 -4.86
CA CYS A 17 -1.03 11.83 -3.99
C CYS A 17 -1.55 11.17 -2.70
N THR A 18 -2.54 11.80 -2.05
CA THR A 18 -3.15 11.25 -0.82
C THR A 18 -3.88 9.93 -1.08
N SER A 19 -4.70 9.88 -2.14
CA SER A 19 -5.49 8.70 -2.49
C SER A 19 -4.61 7.50 -2.85
N ALA A 20 -3.51 7.73 -3.56
CA ALA A 20 -2.57 6.69 -3.98
C ALA A 20 -2.03 5.93 -2.77
N ILE A 21 -1.50 6.63 -1.77
CA ILE A 21 -0.92 5.98 -0.59
C ILE A 21 -1.99 5.38 0.34
N VAL A 22 -3.09 6.08 0.60
CA VAL A 22 -4.11 5.66 1.57
C VAL A 22 -4.74 4.34 1.13
N PHE A 23 -5.19 4.23 -0.11
CA PHE A 23 -5.84 3.01 -0.58
C PHE A 23 -4.89 1.83 -0.69
N THR A 24 -3.63 2.06 -1.09
CA THR A 24 -2.63 0.98 -1.11
C THR A 24 -2.25 0.51 0.29
N CYS A 25 -2.15 1.42 1.26
CA CYS A 25 -1.86 1.06 2.65
C CYS A 25 -3.03 0.31 3.30
N ILE A 26 -4.27 0.68 2.98
CA ILE A 26 -5.45 -0.08 3.42
C ILE A 26 -5.42 -1.50 2.82
N GLY A 27 -5.14 -1.66 1.53
CA GLY A 27 -5.01 -2.97 0.90
C GLY A 27 -3.88 -3.83 1.52
N ALA A 28 -2.71 -3.23 1.72
CA ALA A 28 -1.55 -3.90 2.30
C ALA A 28 -1.77 -4.32 3.76
N SER A 29 -2.36 -3.44 4.58
CA SER A 29 -2.69 -3.72 5.98
C SER A 29 -3.76 -4.81 6.10
N TYR A 30 -4.78 -4.81 5.23
CA TYR A 30 -5.79 -5.86 5.19
C TYR A 30 -5.18 -7.21 4.80
N GLY A 31 -4.36 -7.24 3.74
CA GLY A 31 -3.66 -8.45 3.31
C GLY A 31 -2.74 -9.01 4.40
N THR A 32 -2.04 -8.12 5.13
CA THR A 32 -1.20 -8.48 6.28
C THR A 32 -2.02 -9.01 7.45
N ALA A 33 -3.14 -8.36 7.79
CA ALA A 33 -3.99 -8.78 8.90
C ALA A 33 -4.58 -10.18 8.66
N LYS A 34 -5.14 -10.44 7.47
CA LYS A 34 -5.74 -11.75 7.15
C LYS A 34 -4.69 -12.85 7.03
N SER A 35 -3.56 -12.57 6.41
CA SER A 35 -2.45 -13.54 6.31
C SER A 35 -1.84 -13.80 7.69
N GLY A 36 -1.73 -12.78 8.54
CA GLY A 36 -1.22 -12.87 9.90
C GLY A 36 -2.02 -13.83 10.77
N VAL A 37 -3.35 -13.76 10.74
CA VAL A 37 -4.22 -14.71 11.47
C VAL A 37 -3.95 -16.15 11.03
N GLY A 38 -3.82 -16.39 9.72
CA GLY A 38 -3.51 -17.72 9.19
C GLY A 38 -2.13 -18.23 9.59
N ILE A 39 -1.12 -17.35 9.57
CA ILE A 39 0.24 -17.68 10.00
C ILE A 39 0.26 -18.01 11.50
N SER A 40 -0.39 -17.19 12.34
CA SER A 40 -0.45 -17.42 13.79
C SER A 40 -1.17 -18.72 14.15
N ALA A 41 -2.25 -19.07 13.44
CA ALA A 41 -2.95 -20.33 13.65
C ALA A 41 -2.09 -21.54 13.23
N MET A 42 -1.40 -21.44 12.10
CA MET A 42 -0.59 -22.54 11.58
C MET A 42 0.73 -22.72 12.35
N SER A 43 1.36 -21.62 12.80
CA SER A 43 2.64 -21.66 13.51
C SER A 43 2.61 -22.46 14.81
N VAL A 44 1.42 -22.58 15.42
CA VAL A 44 1.21 -23.41 16.63
C VAL A 44 1.25 -24.91 16.29
N LEU A 45 0.74 -25.31 15.12
CA LEU A 45 0.62 -26.71 14.72
C LEU A 45 1.87 -27.23 13.99
N ARG A 46 2.49 -26.39 13.16
CA ARG A 46 3.63 -26.76 12.28
C ARG A 46 4.62 -25.58 12.18
N PRO A 47 5.46 -25.34 13.20
CA PRO A 47 6.38 -24.19 13.20
C PRO A 47 7.40 -24.22 12.06
N ASP A 48 7.78 -25.41 11.57
CA ASP A 48 8.75 -25.57 10.46
C ASP A 48 8.32 -24.89 9.16
N LEU A 49 7.02 -24.67 9.00
CA LEU A 49 6.44 -24.08 7.79
C LEU A 49 6.24 -22.56 7.91
N MET A 50 6.52 -21.95 9.07
CA MET A 50 6.25 -20.52 9.31
C MET A 50 6.90 -19.64 8.23
N MET A 51 8.15 -19.93 7.86
CA MET A 51 8.93 -19.06 6.97
C MET A 51 8.41 -19.09 5.53
N LYS A 52 7.85 -20.22 5.11
CA LYS A 52 7.20 -20.36 3.80
C LYS A 52 5.87 -19.61 3.75
N CYS A 53 5.17 -19.54 4.87
CA CYS A 53 3.88 -18.87 4.97
C CYS A 53 3.96 -17.35 5.14
N VAL A 54 5.16 -16.76 5.25
CA VAL A 54 5.35 -15.30 5.28
C VAL A 54 5.22 -14.67 3.88
N ILE A 55 5.36 -15.45 2.79
CA ILE A 55 5.30 -14.94 1.41
C ILE A 55 4.07 -14.06 1.12
N PRO A 56 2.82 -14.43 1.52
CA PRO A 56 1.65 -13.58 1.31
C PRO A 56 1.72 -12.22 2.02
N VAL A 57 2.36 -12.15 3.19
CA VAL A 57 2.58 -10.88 3.91
C VAL A 57 3.55 -10.00 3.15
N ILE A 58 4.62 -10.57 2.59
CA ILE A 58 5.58 -9.84 1.76
C ILE A 58 4.89 -9.31 0.50
N MET A 59 4.06 -10.12 -0.16
CA MET A 59 3.30 -9.68 -1.34
C MET A 59 2.33 -8.55 -1.01
N ALA A 60 1.67 -8.58 0.15
CA ALA A 60 0.84 -7.46 0.62
C ALA A 60 1.67 -6.19 0.86
N GLY A 61 2.88 -6.33 1.41
CA GLY A 61 3.81 -5.21 1.62
C GLY A 61 4.27 -4.53 0.34
N ILE A 62 4.50 -5.29 -0.73
CA ILE A 62 4.91 -4.75 -2.04
C ILE A 62 3.83 -3.81 -2.60
N ILE A 63 2.54 -4.06 -2.34
CA ILE A 63 1.44 -3.20 -2.78
C ILE A 63 1.54 -1.79 -2.17
N ALA A 64 1.94 -1.67 -0.90
CA ALA A 64 2.16 -0.36 -0.26
C ALA A 64 3.32 0.40 -0.90
N ILE A 65 4.38 -0.31 -1.30
CA ILE A 65 5.53 0.28 -1.99
C ILE A 65 5.11 0.85 -3.35
N TYR A 66 4.21 0.18 -4.09
CA TYR A 66 3.69 0.72 -5.34
C TYR A 66 2.97 2.05 -5.16
N GLY A 67 2.10 2.17 -4.15
CA GLY A 67 1.42 3.45 -3.85
C GLY A 67 2.37 4.55 -3.36
N LEU A 68 3.39 4.18 -2.58
CA LEU A 68 4.43 5.11 -2.15
C LEU A 68 5.20 5.70 -3.35
N VAL A 69 5.66 4.84 -4.28
CA VAL A 69 6.40 5.29 -5.46
C VAL A 69 5.56 6.24 -6.31
N VAL A 70 4.29 5.90 -6.56
CA VAL A 70 3.38 6.77 -7.31
C VAL A 70 3.18 8.12 -6.61
N SER A 71 3.00 8.12 -5.29
CA SER A 71 2.81 9.34 -4.50
C SER A 71 4.04 10.26 -4.56
N VAL A 72 5.26 9.69 -4.47
CA VAL A 72 6.51 10.44 -4.58
C VAL A 72 6.69 11.03 -5.98
N LEU A 73 6.34 10.29 -7.04
CA LEU A 73 6.40 10.80 -8.41
C LEU A 73 5.42 11.96 -8.63
N ILE A 74 4.21 11.89 -8.05
CA ILE A 74 3.23 12.98 -8.12
C ILE A 74 3.72 14.21 -7.32
N SER A 75 4.36 14.00 -6.17
CA SER A 75 4.88 15.09 -5.35
C SER A 75 6.14 15.75 -5.95
N GLY A 76 6.90 15.01 -6.75
CA GLY A 76 8.14 15.48 -7.38
C GLY A 76 7.95 16.16 -8.74
N ASN A 77 6.71 16.22 -9.23
CA ASN A 77 6.33 16.88 -10.49
C ASN A 77 5.50 18.14 -10.21
#